data_AF-A0A094KU95-F1
#
_entry.id   AF-A0A094KU95-F1
#
_cell.length_a   1.000
_cell.length_b   1.000
_cell.length_c   1.000
_cell.angle_alpha   90.00
_cell.angle_beta   90.00
_cell.angle_gamma   90.00
#
_symmetry.space_group_name_H-M   'P 1'
#
loop_
_entity.id
_entity.type
_entity.pdbx_description
1 polymer ?
#
loop_
_entity_poly.entity_id
_entity_poly.type
_entity_poly.pdbx_seq_one_letter_code
_entity_poly.pdbx_strand_id
1 'polypeptide(L)'
;MSTQNYSDMFAVFVEKEGYELLSEYKNSHIKVKLKCPIGHIYNVKPYSFKQGSRCPKCSSQCPIQAKEQFLELLSEEGYELLSEYKGSLIKVKIKCPEGHEYMAVPSKFKIGDRCPKCSNKCPEQAKEQFLQLICSIEYKLISEYINNRTKVLLKCDKGHEYYVRPYSFKNGARCPKCAGKCPIQVKEQFIKLLESEGYELLSEYKNTSTKVKLKCLKGHIWETIPSNFTGHDNRCPKCSGQCPIQAKKDFLDLLNKERYELLSEYKNNKTKVEIKCFEGHIYNVKPNSFKNGLRCPKCSNMCPIQAKEQFMELLEKEGYELLSEYKNTQTKVKLKCSEDHEYSVTPNSFQQGHRCPKCAGLCPIQAKEKFIQTLDQEGYELIGEYINITTKVKLKCPEDHEWNVIPSSFKYNYTRCPHCAGSTGQRLLQKMLKEYDIGNVIYNDREVLNGLELDIYYPELNIGIEYQGNYWHSLPDHIERDKRKRELCKELNIKLLEIWDDDFMKDQVTEINKIINIIQGVK
;
A
#
# COMPACT_ATOMS: atom_id res chain seq x y z
N MET A 1 3.10 -32.81 44.73
CA MET A 1 2.78 -33.74 43.61
C MET A 1 4.10 -34.28 43.08
N SER A 2 4.30 -35.60 43.19
CA SER A 2 5.60 -36.27 43.00
C SER A 2 6.09 -36.20 41.55
N THR A 3 7.41 -36.16 41.38
CA THR A 3 8.14 -36.20 40.09
C THR A 3 7.76 -37.38 39.19
N GLN A 4 7.18 -38.44 39.76
CA GLN A 4 6.68 -39.62 39.04
C GLN A 4 5.63 -39.25 37.97
N ASN A 5 4.68 -38.37 38.31
CA ASN A 5 3.51 -38.09 37.48
C ASN A 5 3.86 -37.36 36.16
N TYR A 6 4.95 -36.56 36.17
CA TYR A 6 5.43 -35.86 34.96
C TYR A 6 6.30 -36.74 34.06
N SER A 7 7.01 -37.72 34.63
CA SER A 7 7.79 -38.70 33.88
C SER A 7 6.87 -39.56 33.02
N ASP A 8 5.78 -40.06 33.61
CA ASP A 8 4.81 -40.93 32.94
C ASP A 8 4.08 -40.18 31.82
N MET A 9 3.67 -38.92 32.05
CA MET A 9 3.05 -38.09 31.00
C MET A 9 3.96 -37.84 29.79
N PHE A 10 5.27 -37.68 30.00
CA PHE A 10 6.20 -37.46 28.88
C PHE A 10 6.46 -38.77 28.11
N ALA A 11 6.59 -39.90 28.81
CA ALA A 11 6.75 -41.21 28.17
C ALA A 11 5.54 -41.55 27.27
N VAL A 12 4.31 -41.36 27.78
CA VAL A 12 3.08 -41.57 27.00
C VAL A 12 3.02 -40.65 25.77
N PHE A 13 3.44 -39.38 25.91
CA PHE A 13 3.49 -38.45 24.78
C PHE A 13 4.50 -38.88 23.70
N VAL A 14 5.68 -39.36 24.12
CA VAL A 14 6.73 -39.84 23.21
C VAL A 14 6.26 -41.07 22.43
N GLU A 15 5.62 -42.03 23.11
CA GLU A 15 5.05 -43.23 22.49
C GLU A 15 3.91 -42.91 21.52
N LYS A 16 3.00 -41.98 21.88
CA LYS A 16 1.92 -41.54 21.00
C LYS A 16 2.44 -40.93 19.68
N GLU A 17 3.58 -40.27 19.73
CA GLU A 17 4.26 -39.70 18.55
C GLU A 17 5.09 -40.75 17.78
N GLY A 18 5.09 -42.01 18.21
CA GLY A 18 5.80 -43.13 17.58
C GLY A 18 7.28 -43.24 17.94
N TYR A 19 7.74 -42.56 18.99
CA TYR A 19 9.13 -42.60 19.45
C TYR A 19 9.26 -43.48 20.70
N GLU A 20 10.47 -43.99 20.94
CA GLU A 20 10.79 -44.82 22.10
C GLU A 20 11.77 -44.04 23.02
N LEU A 21 11.42 -43.92 24.31
CA LEU A 21 12.24 -43.24 25.32
C LEU A 21 13.27 -44.23 25.91
N LEU A 22 14.56 -43.97 25.69
CA LEU A 22 15.65 -44.88 26.08
C LEU A 22 16.41 -44.45 27.33
N SER A 23 16.04 -43.33 27.95
CA SER A 23 16.69 -42.83 29.17
C SER A 23 15.68 -42.25 30.13
N GLU A 24 15.98 -42.33 31.43
CA GLU A 24 15.16 -41.76 32.49
C GLU A 24 14.87 -40.26 32.28
N TYR A 25 13.60 -39.87 32.42
CA TYR A 25 13.19 -38.49 32.41
C TYR A 25 13.41 -37.86 33.79
N LYS A 26 14.15 -36.75 33.83
CA LYS A 26 14.36 -35.97 35.08
C LYS A 26 13.49 -34.71 35.12
N ASN A 27 13.62 -33.85 34.11
CA ASN A 27 12.81 -32.65 33.93
C ASN A 27 12.85 -32.19 32.47
N SER A 28 12.10 -31.13 32.14
CA SER A 28 11.90 -30.65 30.78
C SER A 28 13.17 -30.09 30.09
N HIS A 29 14.18 -29.70 30.86
CA HIS A 29 15.40 -29.04 30.37
C HIS A 29 16.62 -29.96 30.27
N ILE A 30 16.62 -31.10 30.97
CA ILE A 30 17.66 -32.12 30.88
C ILE A 30 17.40 -32.99 29.64
N LYS A 31 18.45 -33.25 28.84
CA LYS A 31 18.34 -34.05 27.61
C LYS A 31 17.99 -35.50 27.94
N VAL A 32 17.10 -36.08 27.13
CA VAL A 32 16.77 -37.51 27.12
C VAL A 32 17.22 -38.13 25.79
N LYS A 33 17.48 -39.45 25.79
CA LYS A 33 17.72 -40.25 24.60
C LYS A 33 16.40 -40.78 24.06
N LEU A 34 16.11 -40.48 22.80
CA LEU A 34 14.97 -41.03 22.07
C LEU A 34 15.43 -41.87 20.88
N LYS A 35 14.65 -42.87 20.53
CA LYS A 35 14.75 -43.63 19.28
C LYS A 35 13.52 -43.36 18.41
N CYS A 36 13.74 -42.94 17.16
CA CYS A 36 12.65 -42.65 16.22
C CYS A 36 12.06 -43.92 15.59
N PRO A 37 10.91 -43.86 14.90
CA PRO A 37 10.31 -45.02 14.22
C PRO A 37 11.26 -45.75 13.26
N ILE A 38 12.19 -45.00 12.64
CA ILE A 38 13.17 -45.51 11.67
C ILE A 38 14.47 -46.00 12.38
N GLY A 39 14.49 -46.08 13.71
CA GLY A 39 15.57 -46.66 14.51
C GLY A 39 16.72 -45.72 14.91
N HIS A 40 16.71 -44.44 14.53
CA HIS A 40 17.76 -43.50 14.91
C HIS A 40 17.69 -43.10 16.39
N ILE A 41 18.82 -43.24 17.10
CA ILE A 41 18.98 -42.79 18.49
C ILE A 41 19.61 -41.38 18.52
N TYR A 42 19.00 -40.46 19.27
CA TYR A 42 19.48 -39.08 19.41
C TYR A 42 19.09 -38.46 20.77
N ASN A 43 19.78 -37.39 21.16
CA ASN A 43 19.52 -36.66 22.40
C ASN A 43 18.67 -35.41 22.12
N VAL A 44 17.60 -35.19 22.88
CA VAL A 44 16.74 -34.00 22.76
C VAL A 44 16.28 -33.52 24.13
N LYS A 45 16.01 -32.22 24.28
CA LYS A 45 15.37 -31.70 25.49
C LYS A 45 13.85 -31.96 25.40
N PRO A 46 13.20 -32.50 26.44
CA PRO A 46 11.77 -32.80 26.40
C PRO A 46 10.86 -31.61 26.02
N TYR A 47 11.16 -30.38 26.48
CA TYR A 47 10.36 -29.21 26.07
C TYR A 47 10.47 -28.93 24.56
N SER A 48 11.66 -29.10 23.97
CA SER A 48 11.88 -28.89 22.54
C SER A 48 11.17 -29.95 21.71
N PHE A 49 11.11 -31.19 22.20
CA PHE A 49 10.35 -32.26 21.56
C PHE A 49 8.84 -31.98 21.57
N LYS A 50 8.29 -31.49 22.70
CA LYS A 50 6.90 -31.01 22.79
C LYS A 50 6.61 -29.84 21.83
N GLN A 51 7.59 -28.97 21.58
CA GLN A 51 7.48 -27.86 20.63
C GLN A 51 7.69 -28.24 19.16
N GLY A 52 7.80 -29.53 18.83
CA GLY A 52 7.87 -30.00 17.44
C GLY A 52 9.27 -30.36 16.93
N SER A 53 10.32 -30.28 17.75
CA SER A 53 11.63 -30.83 17.36
C SER A 53 11.52 -32.35 17.21
N ARG A 54 11.97 -32.88 16.06
CA ARG A 54 11.97 -34.31 15.76
C ARG A 54 13.39 -34.81 15.49
N CYS A 55 13.53 -36.08 15.12
CA CYS A 55 14.85 -36.66 14.88
C CYS A 55 15.62 -35.85 13.83
N PRO A 56 16.78 -35.25 14.17
CA PRO A 56 17.53 -34.41 13.24
C PRO A 56 18.06 -35.21 12.04
N LYS A 57 18.32 -36.50 12.23
CA LYS A 57 18.71 -37.42 11.14
C LYS A 57 17.56 -37.63 10.15
N CYS A 58 16.32 -37.69 10.63
CA CYS A 58 15.14 -37.81 9.76
C CYS A 58 14.75 -36.46 9.13
N SER A 59 14.86 -35.35 9.87
CA SER A 59 14.38 -34.04 9.44
C SER A 59 15.29 -33.31 8.45
N SER A 60 16.49 -33.84 8.16
CA SER A 60 17.42 -33.16 7.24
C SER A 60 18.18 -34.05 6.26
N GLN A 61 17.99 -35.37 6.23
CA GLN A 61 18.72 -36.26 5.29
C GLN A 61 18.13 -37.69 5.23
N CYS A 62 16.94 -37.88 4.66
CA CYS A 62 16.44 -39.22 4.32
C CYS A 62 16.46 -39.46 2.80
N PRO A 63 17.46 -40.19 2.26
CA PRO A 63 17.53 -40.56 0.83
C PRO A 63 16.33 -41.40 0.35
N ILE A 64 15.73 -42.18 1.25
CA ILE A 64 14.62 -43.09 0.95
C ILE A 64 13.34 -42.29 0.70
N GLN A 65 12.96 -41.39 1.62
CA GLN A 65 11.81 -40.50 1.42
C GLN A 65 12.02 -39.51 0.26
N ALA A 66 13.25 -39.03 0.05
CA ALA A 66 13.54 -38.13 -1.06
C ALA A 66 13.35 -38.78 -2.44
N LYS A 67 13.68 -40.08 -2.55
CA LYS A 67 13.46 -40.91 -3.73
C LYS A 67 11.97 -41.19 -3.93
N GLU A 68 11.26 -41.64 -2.90
CA GLU A 68 9.81 -41.94 -2.97
C GLU A 68 9.00 -40.71 -3.41
N GLN A 69 9.19 -39.56 -2.76
CA GLN A 69 8.52 -38.31 -3.14
C GLN A 69 8.86 -37.84 -4.57
N PHE A 70 10.07 -38.13 -5.06
CA PHE A 70 10.44 -37.77 -6.42
C PHE A 70 9.77 -38.70 -7.44
N LEU A 71 9.68 -40.00 -7.14
CA LEU A 71 8.99 -40.98 -7.98
C LEU A 71 7.47 -40.74 -8.00
N GLU A 72 6.88 -40.42 -6.86
CA GLU A 72 5.47 -40.04 -6.73
C GLU A 72 5.16 -38.81 -7.58
N LEU A 73 5.95 -37.73 -7.45
CA LEU A 73 5.79 -36.52 -8.26
C LEU A 73 5.96 -36.76 -9.76
N LEU A 74 6.88 -37.65 -10.17
CA LEU A 74 6.99 -38.04 -11.58
C LEU A 74 5.73 -38.76 -12.04
N SER A 75 5.19 -39.69 -11.24
CA SER A 75 3.98 -40.44 -11.58
C SER A 75 2.73 -39.55 -11.64
N GLU A 76 2.56 -38.64 -10.68
CA GLU A 76 1.43 -37.70 -10.65
C GLU A 76 1.38 -36.82 -11.90
N GLU A 77 2.55 -36.38 -12.38
CA GLU A 77 2.66 -35.50 -13.53
C GLU A 77 2.93 -36.23 -14.86
N GLY A 78 2.87 -37.56 -14.89
CA GLY A 78 3.01 -38.39 -16.09
C GLY A 78 4.43 -38.46 -16.69
N TYR A 79 5.46 -38.21 -15.88
CA TYR A 79 6.86 -38.37 -16.28
C TYR A 79 7.39 -39.78 -15.97
N GLU A 80 8.29 -40.28 -16.82
CA GLU A 80 8.91 -41.60 -16.70
C GLU A 80 10.41 -41.46 -16.36
N LEU A 81 10.91 -42.22 -15.36
CA LEU A 81 12.31 -42.24 -14.98
C LEU A 81 13.10 -43.27 -15.81
N LEU A 82 14.06 -42.82 -16.61
CA LEU A 82 14.84 -43.66 -17.53
C LEU A 82 16.22 -44.06 -17.00
N SER A 83 16.66 -43.52 -15.87
CA SER A 83 17.96 -43.85 -15.27
C SER A 83 17.84 -44.07 -13.76
N GLU A 84 18.77 -44.83 -13.19
CA GLU A 84 18.88 -45.04 -11.75
C GLU A 84 18.95 -43.71 -10.96
N TYR A 85 18.16 -43.61 -9.88
CA TYR A 85 18.21 -42.47 -8.96
C TYR A 85 19.43 -42.56 -8.06
N LYS A 86 20.37 -41.62 -8.20
CA LYS A 86 21.63 -41.58 -7.45
C LYS A 86 21.66 -40.49 -6.36
N GLY A 87 20.62 -39.67 -6.23
CA GLY A 87 20.50 -38.62 -5.22
C GLY A 87 19.79 -37.36 -5.74
N SER A 88 19.33 -36.49 -4.83
CA SER A 88 18.45 -35.36 -5.15
C SER A 88 19.14 -34.21 -5.91
N LEU A 89 20.47 -34.16 -5.87
CA LEU A 89 21.30 -33.17 -6.56
C LEU A 89 21.95 -33.72 -7.83
N ILE A 90 21.88 -35.04 -8.06
CA ILE A 90 22.52 -35.69 -9.21
C ILE A 90 21.52 -35.77 -10.35
N LYS A 91 21.98 -35.45 -11.57
CA LYS A 91 21.12 -35.48 -12.75
C LYS A 91 20.68 -36.91 -13.06
N VAL A 92 19.39 -37.08 -13.32
CA VAL A 92 18.76 -38.32 -13.78
C VAL A 92 18.11 -38.08 -15.15
N LYS A 93 18.04 -39.12 -15.97
CA LYS A 93 17.36 -39.10 -17.27
C LYS A 93 15.88 -39.38 -17.05
N ILE A 94 15.01 -38.48 -17.51
CA ILE A 94 13.55 -38.63 -17.44
C ILE A 94 12.91 -38.34 -18.81
N LYS A 95 11.70 -38.86 -19.02
CA LYS A 95 10.87 -38.64 -20.20
C LYS A 95 9.56 -37.97 -19.78
N CYS A 96 9.16 -36.92 -20.49
CA CYS A 96 7.91 -36.20 -20.19
C CYS A 96 6.69 -36.85 -20.86
N PRO A 97 5.44 -36.45 -20.50
CA PRO A 97 4.22 -36.95 -21.13
C PRO A 97 4.22 -36.81 -22.66
N GLU A 98 4.75 -35.69 -23.18
CA GLU A 98 4.95 -35.44 -24.62
C GLU A 98 6.07 -36.28 -25.27
N GLY A 99 6.67 -37.24 -24.56
CA GLY A 99 7.67 -38.17 -25.09
C GLY A 99 9.11 -37.67 -25.12
N HIS A 100 9.40 -36.45 -24.64
CA HIS A 100 10.76 -35.90 -24.69
C HIS A 100 11.68 -36.45 -23.59
N GLU A 101 12.82 -37.01 -23.97
CA GLU A 101 13.89 -37.42 -23.05
C GLU A 101 14.87 -36.27 -22.73
N TYR A 102 15.17 -36.04 -21.45
CA TYR A 102 16.14 -35.03 -21.02
C TYR A 102 16.73 -35.34 -19.63
N MET A 103 17.83 -34.65 -19.29
CA MET A 103 18.48 -34.76 -17.97
C MET A 103 17.88 -33.74 -17.00
N ALA A 104 17.31 -34.20 -15.89
CA ALA A 104 16.70 -33.38 -14.84
C ALA A 104 17.44 -33.55 -13.50
N VAL A 105 17.44 -32.51 -12.67
CA VAL A 105 17.93 -32.58 -11.29
C VAL A 105 16.70 -32.74 -10.36
N PRO A 106 16.57 -33.82 -9.57
CA PRO A 106 15.36 -34.11 -8.80
C PRO A 106 14.92 -32.98 -7.86
N SER A 107 15.87 -32.32 -7.18
CA SER A 107 15.58 -31.17 -6.31
C SER A 107 15.04 -29.96 -7.07
N LYS A 108 15.56 -29.66 -8.27
CA LYS A 108 15.03 -28.58 -9.12
C LYS A 108 13.67 -28.93 -9.72
N PHE A 109 13.47 -30.21 -10.05
CA PHE A 109 12.18 -30.72 -10.50
C PHE A 109 11.11 -30.52 -9.42
N LYS A 110 11.41 -30.81 -8.15
CA LYS A 110 10.51 -30.52 -7.01
C LYS A 110 10.16 -29.03 -6.88
N ILE A 111 11.02 -28.11 -7.31
CA ILE A 111 10.81 -26.65 -7.23
C ILE A 111 10.12 -26.09 -8.50
N GLY A 112 9.75 -26.95 -9.46
CA GLY A 112 8.95 -26.57 -10.63
C GLY A 112 9.69 -26.53 -11.97
N ASP A 113 10.96 -26.95 -12.04
CA ASP A 113 11.64 -27.09 -13.34
C ASP A 113 11.04 -28.30 -14.10
N ARG A 114 10.65 -28.10 -15.36
CA ARG A 114 9.97 -29.10 -16.20
C ARG A 114 10.68 -29.28 -17.53
N CYS A 115 10.09 -30.11 -18.41
CA CYS A 115 10.68 -30.40 -19.71
C CYS A 115 11.04 -29.11 -20.47
N PRO A 116 12.31 -28.91 -20.84
CA PRO A 116 12.75 -27.71 -21.57
C PRO A 116 12.14 -27.64 -22.97
N LYS A 117 11.77 -28.78 -23.57
CA LYS A 117 11.08 -28.82 -24.87
C LYS A 117 9.61 -28.41 -24.76
N CYS A 118 8.91 -28.84 -23.70
CA CYS A 118 7.51 -28.44 -23.46
C CYS A 118 7.37 -27.00 -22.92
N SER A 119 8.39 -26.50 -22.21
CA SER A 119 8.39 -25.15 -21.61
C SER A 119 8.94 -24.04 -22.53
N ASN A 120 8.95 -24.26 -23.86
CA ASN A 120 9.46 -23.30 -24.87
C ASN A 120 10.93 -22.88 -24.66
N LYS A 121 11.77 -23.72 -24.04
CA LYS A 121 13.21 -23.48 -23.87
C LYS A 121 14.05 -24.17 -24.98
N CYS A 122 13.42 -24.74 -26.01
CA CYS A 122 14.11 -25.37 -27.14
C CYS A 122 14.67 -24.33 -28.14
N PRO A 123 15.95 -24.45 -28.57
CA PRO A 123 16.56 -23.54 -29.55
C PRO A 123 15.84 -23.44 -30.90
N GLU A 124 15.26 -24.55 -31.39
CA GLU A 124 14.58 -24.62 -32.70
C GLU A 124 13.26 -23.83 -32.68
N GLN A 125 12.45 -24.02 -31.66
CA GLN A 125 11.20 -23.26 -31.46
C GLN A 125 11.48 -21.76 -31.25
N ALA A 126 12.56 -21.41 -30.53
CA ALA A 126 12.94 -20.02 -30.32
C ALA A 126 13.32 -19.30 -31.64
N LYS A 127 13.93 -20.03 -32.58
CA LYS A 127 14.21 -19.52 -33.94
C LYS A 127 12.89 -19.30 -34.70
N GLU A 128 11.99 -20.28 -34.69
CA GLU A 128 10.70 -20.19 -35.38
C GLU A 128 9.85 -19.02 -34.88
N GLN A 129 9.73 -18.85 -33.56
CA GLN A 129 9.01 -17.72 -32.96
C GLN A 129 9.64 -16.37 -33.33
N PHE A 130 10.97 -16.29 -33.41
CA PHE A 130 11.64 -15.06 -33.83
C PHE A 130 11.36 -14.74 -35.31
N LEU A 131 11.35 -15.76 -36.17
CA LEU A 131 11.01 -15.60 -37.59
C LEU A 131 9.55 -15.18 -37.80
N GLN A 132 8.61 -15.79 -37.07
CA GLN A 132 7.20 -15.37 -37.09
C GLN A 132 7.03 -13.92 -36.62
N LEU A 133 7.73 -13.54 -35.54
CA LEU A 133 7.68 -12.19 -35.00
C LEU A 133 8.21 -11.13 -35.98
N ILE A 134 9.34 -11.38 -36.65
CA ILE A 134 9.85 -10.38 -37.62
C ILE A 134 8.93 -10.28 -38.84
N CYS A 135 8.38 -11.41 -39.32
CA CYS A 135 7.48 -11.44 -40.46
C CYS A 135 6.16 -10.72 -40.17
N SER A 136 5.59 -10.85 -38.97
CA SER A 136 4.30 -10.22 -38.61
C SER A 136 4.35 -8.68 -38.58
N ILE A 137 5.54 -8.10 -38.53
CA ILE A 137 5.76 -6.64 -38.59
C ILE A 137 6.59 -6.22 -39.81
N GLU A 138 6.61 -7.07 -40.85
CA GLU A 138 7.24 -6.81 -42.15
C GLU A 138 8.77 -6.63 -42.14
N TYR A 139 9.45 -7.17 -41.12
CA TYR A 139 10.92 -7.25 -41.09
C TYR A 139 11.40 -8.52 -41.78
N LYS A 140 12.52 -8.41 -42.50
CA LYS A 140 13.19 -9.54 -43.17
C LYS A 140 14.51 -9.86 -42.49
N LEU A 141 14.77 -11.13 -42.22
CA LEU A 141 16.07 -11.62 -41.75
C LEU A 141 17.02 -11.78 -42.95
N ILE A 142 18.18 -11.13 -42.88
CA ILE A 142 19.19 -11.14 -43.94
C ILE A 142 20.38 -12.07 -43.60
N SER A 143 20.75 -12.16 -42.32
CA SER A 143 21.85 -13.04 -41.87
C SER A 143 21.34 -14.34 -41.27
N GLU A 144 22.23 -15.32 -41.10
CA GLU A 144 21.93 -16.55 -40.38
C GLU A 144 21.54 -16.28 -38.91
N TYR A 145 20.55 -17.02 -38.41
CA TYR A 145 20.17 -17.03 -36.99
C TYR A 145 20.92 -18.14 -36.26
N ILE A 146 21.71 -17.77 -35.25
CA ILE A 146 22.49 -18.71 -34.43
C ILE A 146 21.79 -18.96 -33.08
N ASN A 147 21.54 -17.88 -32.33
CA ASN A 147 20.86 -17.93 -31.03
C ASN A 147 20.31 -16.53 -30.67
N ASN A 148 19.62 -16.39 -29.55
CA ASN A 148 18.99 -15.13 -29.16
C ASN A 148 19.94 -14.00 -28.69
N ARG A 149 21.23 -14.30 -28.48
CA ARG A 149 22.25 -13.35 -27.99
C ARG A 149 23.17 -12.86 -29.11
N THR A 150 23.35 -13.63 -30.17
CA THR A 150 24.16 -13.25 -31.33
C THR A 150 23.39 -12.24 -32.19
N LYS A 151 24.07 -11.19 -32.66
CA LYS A 151 23.43 -10.18 -33.51
C LYS A 151 23.09 -10.79 -34.87
N VAL A 152 21.90 -10.47 -35.37
CA VAL A 152 21.45 -10.78 -36.72
C VAL A 152 21.21 -9.50 -37.52
N LEU A 153 21.37 -9.55 -38.83
CA LEU A 153 21.06 -8.46 -39.75
C LEU A 153 19.59 -8.53 -40.14
N LEU A 154 18.82 -7.50 -39.81
CA LEU A 154 17.42 -7.35 -40.22
C LEU A 154 17.26 -6.19 -41.20
N LYS A 155 16.29 -6.31 -42.10
CA LYS A 155 15.79 -5.24 -42.97
C LYS A 155 14.37 -4.88 -42.56
N CYS A 156 14.11 -3.60 -42.25
CA CYS A 156 12.76 -3.15 -41.92
C CYS A 156 11.89 -2.93 -43.18
N ASP A 157 10.60 -2.73 -42.96
CA ASP A 157 9.58 -2.28 -43.93
C ASP A 157 10.05 -1.12 -44.83
N LYS A 158 10.68 -0.10 -44.23
CA LYS A 158 11.26 1.06 -44.94
C LYS A 158 12.59 0.77 -45.65
N GLY A 159 13.02 -0.49 -45.73
CA GLY A 159 14.22 -0.92 -46.46
C GLY A 159 15.55 -0.75 -45.72
N HIS A 160 15.57 -0.32 -44.45
CA HIS A 160 16.81 -0.12 -43.70
C HIS A 160 17.38 -1.43 -43.15
N GLU A 161 18.66 -1.67 -43.42
CA GLU A 161 19.43 -2.79 -42.86
C GLU A 161 20.17 -2.38 -41.58
N TYR A 162 20.04 -3.20 -40.52
CA TYR A 162 20.70 -2.96 -39.24
C TYR A 162 20.87 -4.24 -38.42
N TYR A 163 21.91 -4.27 -37.59
CA TYR A 163 22.17 -5.39 -36.69
C TYR A 163 21.42 -5.25 -35.37
N VAL A 164 20.77 -6.33 -34.92
CA VAL A 164 20.07 -6.40 -33.64
C VAL A 164 20.20 -7.79 -33.02
N ARG A 165 20.17 -7.88 -31.70
CA ARG A 165 20.08 -9.19 -31.02
C ARG A 165 18.62 -9.65 -31.01
N PRO A 166 18.31 -10.92 -31.33
CA PRO A 166 16.93 -11.40 -31.34
C PRO A 166 16.19 -11.20 -30.02
N TYR A 167 16.85 -11.38 -28.86
CA TYR A 167 16.21 -11.12 -27.56
C TYR A 167 15.84 -9.63 -27.40
N SER A 168 16.70 -8.71 -27.85
CA SER A 168 16.43 -7.27 -27.76
C SER A 168 15.28 -6.87 -28.68
N PHE A 169 15.20 -7.49 -29.86
CA PHE A 169 14.09 -7.28 -30.79
C PHE A 169 12.76 -7.81 -30.21
N LYS A 170 12.77 -8.99 -29.58
CA LYS A 170 11.62 -9.53 -28.83
C LYS A 170 11.17 -8.56 -27.72
N ASN A 171 12.11 -7.89 -27.05
CA ASN A 171 11.85 -6.88 -26.01
C ASN A 171 11.55 -5.47 -26.57
N GLY A 172 11.21 -5.34 -27.86
CA GLY A 172 10.73 -4.07 -28.44
C GLY A 172 11.78 -3.21 -29.14
N ALA A 173 13.05 -3.64 -29.25
CA ALA A 173 14.01 -2.93 -30.10
C ALA A 173 13.57 -3.01 -31.58
N ARG A 174 13.61 -1.88 -32.29
CA ARG A 174 13.21 -1.75 -33.70
C ARG A 174 14.28 -1.01 -34.49
N CYS A 175 14.03 -0.80 -35.78
CA CYS A 175 14.96 -0.10 -36.66
C CYS A 175 15.34 1.28 -36.10
N PRO A 176 16.64 1.53 -35.81
CA PRO A 176 17.09 2.80 -35.26
C PRO A 176 16.93 3.95 -36.25
N LYS A 177 16.99 3.70 -37.57
CA LYS A 177 16.74 4.73 -38.59
C LYS A 177 15.26 5.14 -38.60
N CYS A 178 14.32 4.19 -38.54
CA CYS A 178 12.89 4.51 -38.46
C CYS A 178 12.51 5.22 -37.17
N ALA A 179 13.19 4.90 -36.06
CA ALA A 179 12.95 5.51 -34.75
C ALA A 179 13.66 6.88 -34.56
N GLY A 180 14.32 7.43 -35.60
CA GLY A 180 15.08 8.69 -35.51
C GLY A 180 16.33 8.60 -34.61
N LYS A 181 16.80 7.38 -34.31
CA LYS A 181 17.98 7.10 -33.46
C LYS A 181 19.25 6.85 -34.29
N CYS A 182 19.24 7.18 -35.59
CA CYS A 182 20.42 7.07 -36.44
C CYS A 182 21.45 8.14 -36.03
N PRO A 183 22.73 7.80 -35.77
CA PRO A 183 23.75 8.77 -35.35
C PRO A 183 23.89 9.98 -36.27
N ILE A 184 23.74 9.78 -37.59
CA ILE A 184 23.81 10.83 -38.60
C ILE A 184 22.64 11.80 -38.45
N GLN A 185 21.41 11.29 -38.40
CA GLN A 185 20.20 12.10 -38.24
C GLN A 185 20.17 12.85 -36.90
N VAL A 186 20.62 12.22 -35.82
CA VAL A 186 20.68 12.85 -34.49
C VAL A 186 21.67 14.01 -34.48
N LYS A 187 22.81 13.89 -35.17
CA LYS A 187 23.76 14.99 -35.34
C LYS A 187 23.13 16.15 -36.13
N GLU A 188 22.48 15.86 -37.25
CA GLU A 188 21.80 16.88 -38.06
C GLU A 188 20.70 17.61 -37.29
N GLN A 189 19.88 16.88 -36.52
CA GLN A 189 18.84 17.46 -35.67
C GLN A 189 19.42 18.36 -34.58
N PHE A 190 20.53 17.96 -33.95
CA PHE A 190 21.20 18.77 -32.95
C PHE A 190 21.75 20.07 -33.55
N ILE A 191 22.38 20.01 -34.73
CA ILE A 191 22.89 21.21 -35.43
C ILE A 191 21.74 22.16 -35.80
N LYS A 192 20.64 21.63 -36.38
CA LYS A 192 19.45 22.45 -36.70
C LYS A 192 18.84 23.11 -35.47
N LEU A 193 18.81 22.41 -34.33
CA LEU A 193 18.34 22.97 -33.06
C LEU A 193 19.23 24.15 -32.63
N LEU A 194 20.55 23.99 -32.66
CA LEU A 194 21.48 25.07 -32.33
C LEU A 194 21.28 26.29 -33.23
N GLU A 195 21.16 26.09 -34.54
CA GLU A 195 20.91 27.16 -35.51
C GLU A 195 19.58 27.88 -35.22
N SER A 196 18.49 27.12 -35.00
CA SER A 196 17.16 27.68 -34.75
C SER A 196 17.08 28.51 -33.48
N GLU A 197 17.93 28.24 -32.48
CA GLU A 197 17.94 28.93 -31.20
C GLU A 197 19.14 29.90 -31.03
N GLY A 198 19.94 30.10 -32.09
CA GLY A 198 21.04 31.07 -32.11
C GLY A 198 22.28 30.65 -31.31
N TYR A 199 22.60 29.35 -31.30
CA TYR A 199 23.80 28.81 -30.67
C TYR A 199 24.84 28.37 -31.71
N GLU A 200 26.10 28.63 -31.42
CA GLU A 200 27.25 28.28 -32.25
C GLU A 200 28.02 27.10 -31.62
N LEU A 201 28.25 26.03 -32.40
CA LEU A 201 29.02 24.85 -31.96
C LEU A 201 30.52 25.09 -32.21
N LEU A 202 31.32 25.14 -31.14
CA LEU A 202 32.76 25.44 -31.20
C LEU A 202 33.67 24.20 -31.14
N SER A 203 33.12 23.01 -30.89
CA SER A 203 33.88 21.77 -30.80
C SER A 203 33.32 20.67 -31.69
N GLU A 204 34.13 19.67 -32.00
CA GLU A 204 33.70 18.48 -32.73
C GLU A 204 32.56 17.73 -32.02
N TYR A 205 31.49 17.40 -32.74
CA TYR A 205 30.41 16.55 -32.26
C TYR A 205 30.75 15.07 -32.49
N LYS A 206 30.86 14.29 -31.41
CA LYS A 206 31.13 12.84 -31.46
C LYS A 206 29.87 11.99 -31.33
N ASN A 207 29.08 12.23 -30.28
CA ASN A 207 27.83 11.52 -29.99
C ASN A 207 26.99 12.35 -29.00
N THR A 208 25.82 11.85 -28.60
CA THR A 208 24.89 12.58 -27.73
C THR A 208 25.32 12.69 -26.27
N SER A 209 26.29 11.90 -25.83
CA SER A 209 26.72 11.78 -24.43
C SER A 209 28.08 12.45 -24.17
N THR A 210 28.86 12.74 -25.21
CA THR A 210 30.14 13.45 -25.10
C THR A 210 29.91 14.96 -25.06
N LYS A 211 30.60 15.65 -24.16
CA LYS A 211 30.51 17.12 -24.02
C LYS A 211 30.94 17.84 -25.31
N VAL A 212 30.22 18.91 -25.63
CA VAL A 212 30.54 19.86 -26.70
C VAL A 212 30.62 21.29 -26.14
N LYS A 213 31.43 22.14 -26.76
CA LYS A 213 31.52 23.58 -26.46
C LYS A 213 30.52 24.34 -27.33
N LEU A 214 29.64 25.11 -26.68
CA LEU A 214 28.66 25.98 -27.33
C LEU A 214 28.90 27.44 -26.97
N LYS A 215 28.49 28.33 -27.87
CA LYS A 215 28.43 29.78 -27.66
C LYS A 215 27.04 30.31 -27.93
N CYS A 216 26.48 31.12 -27.03
CA CYS A 216 25.16 31.73 -27.21
C CYS A 216 25.26 33.09 -27.91
N LEU A 217 24.11 33.63 -28.36
CA LEU A 217 24.01 35.00 -28.91
C LEU A 217 24.64 36.10 -28.04
N LYS A 218 24.59 35.98 -26.72
CA LYS A 218 25.23 36.93 -25.78
C LYS A 218 26.76 36.72 -25.62
N GLY A 219 27.37 35.87 -26.43
CA GLY A 219 28.83 35.61 -26.44
C GLY A 219 29.34 34.65 -25.36
N HIS A 220 28.48 34.08 -24.51
CA HIS A 220 28.91 33.15 -23.47
C HIS A 220 29.30 31.79 -24.04
N ILE A 221 30.47 31.28 -23.63
CA ILE A 221 30.99 29.96 -23.99
C ILE A 221 30.88 29.00 -22.79
N TRP A 222 30.36 27.79 -23.00
CA TRP A 222 30.32 26.73 -21.99
C TRP A 222 30.30 25.33 -22.62
N GLU A 223 30.53 24.31 -21.79
CA GLU A 223 30.44 22.91 -22.19
C GLU A 223 29.11 22.28 -21.77
N THR A 224 28.49 21.50 -22.64
CA THR A 224 27.25 20.76 -22.34
C THR A 224 27.22 19.40 -23.05
N ILE A 225 26.38 18.49 -22.58
CA ILE A 225 26.12 17.21 -23.21
C ILE A 225 24.93 17.40 -24.18
N PRO A 226 25.02 17.02 -25.47
CA PRO A 226 23.96 17.24 -26.44
C PRO A 226 22.60 16.68 -26.03
N SER A 227 22.54 15.48 -25.41
CA SER A 227 21.29 14.90 -24.90
C SER A 227 20.65 15.73 -23.79
N ASN A 228 21.45 16.44 -23.00
CA ASN A 228 20.94 17.30 -21.93
C ASN A 228 20.47 18.63 -22.52
N PHE A 229 21.18 19.15 -23.53
CA PHE A 229 20.83 20.37 -24.24
C PHE A 229 19.51 20.24 -25.01
N THR A 230 19.18 19.06 -25.53
CA THR A 230 17.86 18.81 -26.15
C THR A 230 16.70 18.87 -25.15
N GLY A 231 16.96 18.78 -23.84
CA GLY A 231 15.96 19.06 -22.80
C GLY A 231 15.80 20.57 -22.56
N HIS A 232 14.58 21.04 -22.27
CA HIS A 232 14.24 22.47 -22.19
C HIS A 232 15.03 23.28 -21.14
N ASP A 233 15.54 22.65 -20.08
CA ASP A 233 16.13 23.35 -18.92
C ASP A 233 17.64 23.63 -18.98
N ASN A 234 18.35 23.14 -20.00
CA ASN A 234 19.83 23.16 -20.04
C ASN A 234 20.43 24.09 -21.10
N ARG A 235 19.85 25.29 -21.25
CA ARG A 235 20.38 26.35 -22.11
C ARG A 235 21.59 27.03 -21.48
N CYS A 236 22.09 28.10 -22.12
CA CYS A 236 23.24 28.84 -21.64
C CYS A 236 23.11 29.17 -20.13
N PRO A 237 23.96 28.63 -19.25
CA PRO A 237 23.82 28.77 -17.80
C PRO A 237 23.96 30.23 -17.35
N LYS A 238 24.67 31.06 -18.12
CA LYS A 238 24.76 32.50 -17.87
C LYS A 238 23.48 33.23 -18.23
N CYS A 239 22.85 32.90 -19.36
CA CYS A 239 21.58 33.52 -19.77
C CYS A 239 20.39 33.04 -18.92
N SER A 240 20.42 31.80 -18.44
CA SER A 240 19.36 31.21 -17.59
C SER A 240 19.52 31.53 -16.10
N GLY A 241 20.48 32.38 -15.70
CA GLY A 241 20.68 32.77 -14.30
C GLY A 241 21.29 31.67 -13.41
N GLN A 242 21.85 30.62 -14.00
CA GLN A 242 22.48 29.48 -13.31
C GLN A 242 24.00 29.64 -13.16
N CYS A 243 24.59 30.79 -13.53
CA CYS A 243 26.01 31.05 -13.43
C CYS A 243 26.45 31.22 -11.95
N PRO A 244 27.35 30.37 -11.42
CA PRO A 244 27.78 30.47 -10.03
C PRO A 244 28.49 31.79 -9.68
N ILE A 245 29.26 32.34 -10.64
CA ILE A 245 29.98 33.61 -10.49
C ILE A 245 28.99 34.77 -10.36
N GLN A 246 28.00 34.82 -11.26
CA GLN A 246 26.97 35.86 -11.23
C GLN A 246 26.08 35.71 -10.00
N ALA A 247 25.69 34.49 -9.63
CA ALA A 247 24.86 34.25 -8.45
C ALA A 247 25.54 34.69 -7.15
N LYS A 248 26.87 34.53 -7.04
CA LYS A 248 27.66 35.07 -5.91
C LYS A 248 27.63 36.59 -5.92
N LYS A 249 27.87 37.21 -7.09
CA LYS A 249 27.83 38.67 -7.24
C LYS A 249 26.46 39.24 -6.88
N ASP A 250 25.39 38.71 -7.44
CA ASP A 250 24.01 39.11 -7.17
C ASP A 250 23.65 39.00 -5.68
N PHE A 251 24.12 37.94 -5.02
CA PHE A 251 23.89 37.75 -3.59
C PHE A 251 24.63 38.80 -2.74
N LEU A 252 25.89 39.11 -3.07
CA LEU A 252 26.66 40.15 -2.40
C LEU A 252 26.04 41.54 -2.64
N ASP A 253 25.63 41.84 -3.88
CA ASP A 253 24.96 43.09 -4.23
C ASP A 253 23.64 43.25 -3.44
N LEU A 254 22.88 42.16 -3.28
CA LEU A 254 21.65 42.14 -2.50
C LEU A 254 21.91 42.35 -1.00
N LEU A 255 22.93 41.72 -0.41
CA LEU A 255 23.31 41.94 0.98
C LEU A 255 23.69 43.41 1.21
N ASN A 256 24.52 43.98 0.34
CA ASN A 256 24.92 45.39 0.42
C ASN A 256 23.73 46.34 0.31
N LYS A 257 22.84 46.13 -0.69
CA LYS A 257 21.63 46.92 -0.89
C LYS A 257 20.75 46.94 0.36
N GLU A 258 20.68 45.81 1.07
CA GLU A 258 19.83 45.66 2.26
C GLU A 258 20.57 45.84 3.58
N ARG A 259 21.82 46.30 3.54
CA ARG A 259 22.67 46.59 4.71
C ARG A 259 22.94 45.36 5.58
N TYR A 260 23.31 44.25 4.94
CA TYR A 260 23.81 43.03 5.58
C TYR A 260 25.28 42.80 5.24
N GLU A 261 26.02 42.22 6.18
CA GLU A 261 27.43 41.87 6.04
C GLU A 261 27.59 40.34 5.99
N LEU A 262 28.39 39.83 5.05
CA LEU A 262 28.70 38.40 4.93
C LEU A 262 29.92 38.05 5.78
N LEU A 263 29.77 37.14 6.74
CA LEU A 263 30.84 36.75 7.67
C LEU A 263 31.53 35.43 7.28
N SER A 264 30.86 34.57 6.53
CA SER A 264 31.40 33.26 6.12
C SER A 264 31.64 33.14 4.61
N GLU A 265 32.44 32.16 4.21
CA GLU A 265 32.69 31.85 2.79
C GLU A 265 31.40 31.42 2.04
N TYR A 266 31.12 32.08 0.91
CA TYR A 266 30.06 31.68 0.00
C TYR A 266 30.50 30.52 -0.91
N LYS A 267 29.80 29.38 -0.82
CA LYS A 267 30.01 28.20 -1.67
C LYS A 267 29.02 28.10 -2.83
N ASN A 268 27.72 28.12 -2.51
CA ASN A 268 26.62 28.06 -3.47
C ASN A 268 25.32 28.56 -2.80
N ASN A 269 24.22 28.62 -3.56
CA ASN A 269 22.96 29.18 -3.09
C ASN A 269 22.15 28.28 -2.12
N LYS A 270 22.57 27.03 -1.92
CA LYS A 270 21.91 26.04 -1.04
C LYS A 270 22.63 25.82 0.29
N THR A 271 23.93 26.08 0.34
CA THR A 271 24.73 25.99 1.57
C THR A 271 24.48 27.22 2.44
N LYS A 272 24.31 27.02 3.75
CA LYS A 272 24.11 28.13 4.69
C LYS A 272 25.38 28.98 4.77
N VAL A 273 25.19 30.28 4.88
CA VAL A 273 26.22 31.29 5.15
C VAL A 273 25.82 32.09 6.39
N GLU A 274 26.82 32.55 7.13
CA GLU A 274 26.65 33.43 8.27
C GLU A 274 26.65 34.89 7.80
N ILE A 275 25.60 35.63 8.18
CA ILE A 275 25.44 37.05 7.85
C ILE A 275 25.07 37.86 9.10
N LYS A 276 25.41 39.15 9.08
CA LYS A 276 25.10 40.12 10.13
C LYS A 276 24.18 41.21 9.57
N CYS A 277 23.07 41.51 10.25
CA CYS A 277 22.18 42.59 9.85
C CYS A 277 22.67 43.97 10.35
N PHE A 278 22.03 45.05 9.88
CA PHE A 278 22.35 46.41 10.30
C PHE A 278 22.18 46.68 11.80
N GLU A 279 21.26 45.97 12.47
CA GLU A 279 21.08 46.00 13.95
C GLU A 279 22.12 45.15 14.69
N GLY A 280 23.08 44.56 13.97
CA GLY A 280 24.20 43.79 14.54
C GLY A 280 23.92 42.31 14.82
N HIS A 281 22.74 41.80 14.48
CA HIS A 281 22.39 40.39 14.71
C HIS A 281 23.08 39.44 13.73
N ILE A 282 23.78 38.43 14.25
CA ILE A 282 24.45 37.38 13.47
C ILE A 282 23.57 36.14 13.39
N TYR A 283 23.36 35.59 12.19
CA TYR A 283 22.59 34.37 11.98
C TYR A 283 22.96 33.65 10.67
N ASN A 284 22.58 32.38 10.59
CA ASN A 284 22.83 31.53 9.42
C ASN A 284 21.63 31.51 8.47
N VAL A 285 21.87 31.74 7.17
CA VAL A 285 20.83 31.72 6.13
C VAL A 285 21.31 31.02 4.87
N LYS A 286 20.41 30.37 4.12
CA LYS A 286 20.72 29.94 2.76
C LYS A 286 20.59 31.14 1.81
N PRO A 287 21.55 31.40 0.90
CA PRO A 287 21.46 32.55 -0.02
C PRO A 287 20.18 32.57 -0.85
N ASN A 288 19.67 31.42 -1.31
CA ASN A 288 18.39 31.37 -2.03
C ASN A 288 17.19 31.73 -1.13
N SER A 289 17.20 31.32 0.14
CA SER A 289 16.16 31.70 1.09
C SER A 289 16.17 33.20 1.38
N PHE A 290 17.36 33.79 1.48
CA PHE A 290 17.52 35.25 1.60
C PHE A 290 17.01 35.97 0.35
N LYS A 291 17.36 35.50 -0.86
CA LYS A 291 16.81 36.04 -2.11
C LYS A 291 15.28 35.98 -2.16
N ASN A 292 14.68 34.95 -1.59
CA ASN A 292 13.22 34.76 -1.52
C ASN A 292 12.53 35.52 -0.36
N GLY A 293 13.21 36.48 0.27
CA GLY A 293 12.59 37.39 1.25
C GLY A 293 12.80 37.02 2.72
N LEU A 294 13.52 35.93 3.04
CA LEU A 294 13.88 35.65 4.44
C LEU A 294 14.89 36.69 4.92
N ARG A 295 14.59 37.35 6.05
CA ARG A 295 15.44 38.39 6.66
C ARG A 295 15.87 38.02 8.06
N CYS A 296 16.53 38.95 8.74
CA CYS A 296 16.98 38.75 10.11
C CYS A 296 15.78 38.35 10.98
N PRO A 297 15.77 37.15 11.57
CA PRO A 297 14.64 36.69 12.37
C PRO A 297 14.41 37.57 13.60
N LYS A 298 15.46 38.23 14.11
CA LYS A 298 15.34 39.16 15.24
C LYS A 298 14.73 40.51 14.81
N CYS A 299 15.06 41.03 13.63
CA CYS A 299 14.48 42.29 13.14
C CYS A 299 13.07 42.11 12.55
N SER A 300 12.69 40.90 12.14
CA SER A 300 11.42 40.61 11.48
C SER A 300 10.34 40.05 12.43
N ASN A 301 10.40 40.32 13.75
CA ASN A 301 9.49 39.79 14.78
C ASN A 301 9.40 38.24 14.86
N MET A 302 10.42 37.52 14.38
CA MET A 302 10.53 36.06 14.50
C MET A 302 11.45 35.66 15.67
N CYS A 303 11.70 36.58 16.60
CA CYS A 303 12.49 36.33 17.80
C CYS A 303 11.67 35.53 18.84
N PRO A 304 12.14 34.34 19.28
CA PRO A 304 11.45 33.55 20.30
C PRO A 304 11.24 34.28 21.63
N ILE A 305 12.12 35.25 21.97
CA ILE A 305 12.05 36.04 23.20
C ILE A 305 10.90 37.05 23.11
N GLN A 306 10.82 37.83 22.02
CA GLN A 306 9.73 38.80 21.81
C GLN A 306 8.37 38.11 21.63
N ALA A 307 8.32 36.95 20.97
CA ALA A 307 7.07 36.20 20.82
C ALA A 307 6.50 35.74 22.19
N LYS A 308 7.38 35.46 23.16
CA LYS A 308 6.97 35.17 24.54
C LYS A 308 6.43 36.42 25.22
N GLU A 309 7.15 37.54 25.15
CA GLU A 309 6.73 38.82 25.76
C GLU A 309 5.35 39.27 25.23
N GLN A 310 5.17 39.27 23.91
CA GLN A 310 3.88 39.63 23.27
C GLN A 310 2.75 38.69 23.66
N PHE A 311 3.03 37.39 23.82
CA PHE A 311 2.02 36.44 24.29
C PHE A 311 1.63 36.72 25.74
N MET A 312 2.60 36.99 26.63
CA MET A 312 2.31 37.33 28.02
C MET A 312 1.51 38.63 28.16
N GLU A 313 1.88 39.68 27.42
CA GLU A 313 1.16 40.96 27.40
C GLU A 313 -0.28 40.80 26.91
N LEU A 314 -0.50 39.97 25.89
CA LEU A 314 -1.84 39.68 25.38
C LEU A 314 -2.71 38.92 26.40
N LEU A 315 -2.12 37.97 27.14
CA LEU A 315 -2.83 37.27 28.22
C LEU A 315 -3.27 38.24 29.32
N GLU A 316 -2.36 39.11 29.75
CA GLU A 316 -2.64 40.11 30.78
C GLU A 316 -3.74 41.09 30.34
N LYS A 317 -3.63 41.60 29.11
CA LYS A 317 -4.62 42.51 28.53
C LYS A 317 -6.03 41.93 28.46
N GLU A 318 -6.14 40.61 28.24
CA GLU A 318 -7.42 39.94 28.07
C GLU A 318 -7.87 39.12 29.28
N GLY A 319 -7.15 39.23 30.41
CA GLY A 319 -7.52 38.60 31.69
C GLY A 319 -7.36 37.08 31.71
N TYR A 320 -6.31 36.54 31.06
CA TYR A 320 -5.96 35.13 31.11
C TYR A 320 -4.69 34.88 31.94
N GLU A 321 -4.69 33.79 32.70
CA GLU A 321 -3.54 33.34 33.50
C GLU A 321 -2.88 32.12 32.86
N LEU A 322 -1.53 32.11 32.80
CA LEU A 322 -0.73 31.02 32.24
C LEU A 322 -0.36 30.01 33.35
N LEU A 323 -0.87 28.78 33.25
CA LEU A 323 -0.68 27.72 34.26
C LEU A 323 0.47 26.74 33.92
N SER A 324 1.07 26.83 32.74
CA SER A 324 2.13 25.92 32.31
C SER A 324 3.32 26.65 31.68
N GLU A 325 4.48 25.99 31.64
CA GLU A 325 5.67 26.51 31.00
C GLU A 325 5.48 26.83 29.50
N TYR A 326 5.85 28.04 29.08
CA TYR A 326 5.92 28.43 27.66
C TYR A 326 7.23 27.92 27.05
N LYS A 327 7.13 27.12 25.97
CA LYS A 327 8.29 26.64 25.20
C LYS A 327 8.48 27.38 23.88
N ASN A 328 7.44 27.45 23.07
CA ASN A 328 7.40 28.12 21.77
C ASN A 328 5.95 28.34 21.34
N THR A 329 5.74 29.02 20.19
CA THR A 329 4.40 29.40 19.71
C THR A 329 3.52 28.24 19.23
N GLN A 330 4.11 27.05 19.03
CA GLN A 330 3.42 25.87 18.49
C GLN A 330 3.13 24.81 19.54
N THR A 331 3.74 24.90 20.71
CA THR A 331 3.52 23.95 21.81
C THR A 331 2.33 24.41 22.64
N LYS A 332 1.39 23.50 22.95
CA LYS A 332 0.22 23.84 23.77
C LYS A 332 0.64 24.25 25.18
N VAL A 333 0.01 25.30 25.68
CA VAL A 333 0.09 25.77 27.07
C VAL A 333 -1.30 25.66 27.72
N LYS A 334 -1.34 25.52 29.05
CA LYS A 334 -2.56 25.59 29.86
C LYS A 334 -2.82 27.03 30.26
N LEU A 335 -4.01 27.52 29.96
CA LEU A 335 -4.50 28.85 30.33
C LEU A 335 -5.74 28.72 31.23
N LYS A 336 -5.95 29.73 32.06
CA LYS A 336 -7.15 29.95 32.86
C LYS A 336 -7.78 31.28 32.48
N CYS A 337 -9.06 31.31 32.13
CA CYS A 337 -9.75 32.56 31.79
C CYS A 337 -10.34 33.26 33.03
N SER A 338 -10.85 34.48 32.86
CA SER A 338 -11.53 35.26 33.91
C SER A 338 -12.69 34.54 34.59
N GLU A 339 -13.38 33.65 33.87
CA GLU A 339 -14.47 32.80 34.38
C GLU A 339 -13.95 31.49 35.02
N ASP A 340 -12.70 31.46 35.46
CA ASP A 340 -12.05 30.34 36.18
C ASP A 340 -11.90 29.04 35.35
N HIS A 341 -12.09 29.08 34.03
CA HIS A 341 -11.99 27.90 33.18
C HIS A 341 -10.56 27.58 32.74
N GLU A 342 -10.09 26.38 33.04
CA GLU A 342 -8.82 25.85 32.53
C GLU A 342 -8.97 25.16 31.17
N TYR A 343 -8.07 25.46 30.23
CA TYR A 343 -8.00 24.80 28.92
C TYR A 343 -6.60 24.88 28.28
N SER A 344 -6.34 24.03 27.29
CA SER A 344 -5.06 23.98 26.57
C SER A 344 -5.16 24.57 25.16
N VAL A 345 -4.25 25.48 24.81
CA VAL A 345 -4.20 26.15 23.49
C VAL A 345 -2.74 26.42 23.09
N THR A 346 -2.45 26.56 21.79
CA THR A 346 -1.12 27.03 21.36
C THR A 346 -1.08 28.55 21.39
N PRO A 347 0.07 29.18 21.72
CA PRO A 347 0.19 30.64 21.72
C PRO A 347 -0.17 31.27 20.36
N ASN A 348 0.21 30.63 19.25
CA ASN A 348 -0.15 31.10 17.90
C ASN A 348 -1.67 31.08 17.66
N SER A 349 -2.38 30.01 18.04
CA SER A 349 -3.84 29.96 17.91
C SER A 349 -4.54 30.96 18.82
N PHE A 350 -4.00 31.22 20.01
CA PHE A 350 -4.51 32.27 20.88
C PHE A 350 -4.34 33.67 20.24
N GLN A 351 -3.17 33.97 19.66
CA GLN A 351 -2.96 35.23 18.93
C GLN A 351 -3.90 35.39 17.71
N GLN A 352 -4.32 34.28 17.09
CA GLN A 352 -5.28 34.26 15.98
C GLN A 352 -6.75 34.45 16.40
N GLY A 353 -7.03 34.58 17.70
CA GLY A 353 -8.38 34.86 18.21
C GLY A 353 -9.10 33.68 18.87
N HIS A 354 -8.45 32.51 19.02
CA HIS A 354 -9.07 31.39 19.73
C HIS A 354 -9.02 31.62 21.25
N ARG A 355 -10.20 31.65 21.89
CA ARG A 355 -10.40 31.93 23.32
C ARG A 355 -10.93 30.70 24.07
N CYS A 356 -11.21 30.88 25.36
CA CYS A 356 -11.76 29.83 26.20
C CYS A 356 -12.99 29.17 25.56
N PRO A 357 -12.95 27.86 25.26
CA PRO A 357 -14.06 27.17 24.61
C PRO A 357 -15.29 27.08 25.50
N LYS A 358 -15.14 27.13 26.84
CA LYS A 358 -16.28 27.20 27.77
C LYS A 358 -17.02 28.53 27.66
N CYS A 359 -16.31 29.65 27.70
CA CYS A 359 -16.90 30.98 27.53
C CYS A 359 -17.54 31.17 26.15
N ALA A 360 -16.96 30.57 25.11
CA ALA A 360 -17.51 30.60 23.75
C ALA A 360 -18.65 29.59 23.50
N GLY A 361 -19.04 28.78 24.50
CA GLY A 361 -20.09 27.76 24.34
C GLY A 361 -19.69 26.54 23.48
N LEU A 362 -18.40 26.37 23.21
CA LEU A 362 -17.79 25.31 22.41
C LEU A 362 -17.16 24.20 23.29
N CYS A 363 -17.50 24.16 24.58
CA CYS A 363 -16.90 23.22 25.52
C CYS A 363 -17.24 21.75 25.16
N PRO A 364 -16.24 20.88 24.99
CA PRO A 364 -16.47 19.45 24.75
C PRO A 364 -17.25 18.74 25.87
N ILE A 365 -17.05 19.16 27.13
CA ILE A 365 -17.75 18.56 28.29
C ILE A 365 -19.24 18.91 28.23
N GLN A 366 -19.58 20.18 28.04
CA GLN A 366 -20.99 20.60 27.88
C GLN A 366 -21.62 20.01 26.62
N ALA A 367 -20.85 19.84 25.54
CA ALA A 367 -21.34 19.20 24.32
C ALA A 367 -21.69 17.72 24.57
N LYS A 368 -20.91 17.01 25.39
CA LYS A 368 -21.21 15.64 25.83
C LYS A 368 -22.46 15.60 26.70
N GLU A 369 -22.56 16.46 27.72
CA GLU A 369 -23.74 16.53 28.61
C GLU A 369 -25.02 16.79 27.83
N LYS A 370 -25.02 17.79 26.93
CA LYS A 370 -26.17 18.09 26.06
C LYS A 370 -26.51 16.93 25.12
N PHE A 371 -25.50 16.23 24.62
CA PHE A 371 -25.73 15.06 23.76
C PHE A 371 -26.42 13.95 24.55
N ILE A 372 -25.94 13.61 25.76
CA ILE A 372 -26.57 12.61 26.64
C ILE A 372 -28.01 13.00 26.98
N GLN A 373 -28.26 14.26 27.35
CA GLN A 373 -29.64 14.74 27.60
C GLN A 373 -30.57 14.55 26.40
N THR A 374 -30.05 14.74 25.17
CA THR A 374 -30.84 14.53 23.95
C THR A 374 -31.14 13.05 23.73
N LEU A 375 -30.19 12.16 24.05
CA LEU A 375 -30.40 10.72 23.99
C LEU A 375 -31.47 10.28 24.98
N ASP A 376 -31.37 10.74 26.24
CA ASP A 376 -32.33 10.41 27.30
C ASP A 376 -33.76 10.87 26.96
N GLN A 377 -33.91 12.08 26.41
CA GLN A 377 -35.21 12.62 25.99
C GLN A 377 -35.88 11.79 24.89
N GLU A 378 -35.09 11.18 24.02
CA GLU A 378 -35.57 10.39 22.89
C GLU A 378 -35.50 8.87 23.12
N GLY A 379 -35.12 8.44 24.33
CA GLY A 379 -35.07 7.03 24.74
C GLY A 379 -33.89 6.23 24.19
N TYR A 380 -32.82 6.89 23.76
CA TYR A 380 -31.60 6.24 23.26
C TYR A 380 -30.58 6.02 24.38
N GLU A 381 -29.87 4.89 24.33
CA GLU A 381 -28.82 4.54 25.28
C GLU A 381 -27.43 4.68 24.64
N LEU A 382 -26.48 5.27 25.38
CA LEU A 382 -25.09 5.44 24.96
C LEU A 382 -24.25 4.22 25.39
N ILE A 383 -23.83 3.40 24.43
CA ILE A 383 -23.01 2.18 24.69
C ILE A 383 -21.53 2.42 24.46
N GLY A 384 -21.18 3.29 23.50
CA GLY A 384 -19.79 3.57 23.13
C GLY A 384 -19.15 4.71 23.91
N GLU A 385 -17.81 4.78 23.88
CA GLU A 385 -17.06 5.90 24.42
C GLU A 385 -17.29 7.16 23.57
N TYR A 386 -17.78 8.24 24.19
CA TYR A 386 -17.88 9.54 23.55
C TYR A 386 -16.52 10.25 23.54
N ILE A 387 -15.98 10.49 22.34
CA ILE A 387 -14.70 11.19 22.15
C ILE A 387 -14.94 12.68 21.87
N ASN A 388 -15.73 13.00 20.84
CA ASN A 388 -16.09 14.37 20.43
C ASN A 388 -17.31 14.35 19.50
N ILE A 389 -17.78 15.52 19.07
CA ILE A 389 -18.98 15.67 18.23
C ILE A 389 -18.85 15.09 16.80
N THR A 390 -17.64 14.87 16.31
CA THR A 390 -17.35 14.42 14.92
C THR A 390 -16.95 12.95 14.82
N THR A 391 -16.57 12.31 15.92
CA THR A 391 -16.18 10.90 15.95
C THR A 391 -17.41 10.03 16.19
N LYS A 392 -17.54 8.91 15.45
CA LYS A 392 -18.65 7.96 15.60
C LYS A 392 -18.69 7.40 17.03
N VAL A 393 -19.89 7.24 17.56
CA VAL A 393 -20.16 6.62 18.85
C VAL A 393 -21.27 5.57 18.70
N LYS A 394 -21.20 4.51 19.50
CA LYS A 394 -22.19 3.41 19.48
C LYS A 394 -23.38 3.76 20.37
N LEU A 395 -24.59 3.70 19.80
CA LEU A 395 -25.86 3.92 20.50
C LEU A 395 -26.75 2.68 20.41
N LYS A 396 -27.72 2.61 21.31
CA LYS A 396 -28.83 1.65 21.29
C LYS A 396 -30.16 2.38 21.33
N CYS A 397 -31.12 1.93 20.51
CA CYS A 397 -32.45 2.57 20.42
C CYS A 397 -33.47 1.91 21.36
N PRO A 398 -34.65 2.53 21.55
CA PRO A 398 -35.74 1.94 22.34
C PRO A 398 -36.16 0.54 21.90
N GLU A 399 -35.96 0.19 20.62
CA GLU A 399 -36.28 -1.13 20.04
C GLU A 399 -35.13 -2.14 20.15
N ASP A 400 -34.14 -1.87 21.00
CA ASP A 400 -32.94 -2.67 21.29
C ASP A 400 -31.91 -2.83 20.16
N HIS A 401 -31.99 -2.05 19.07
CA HIS A 401 -30.98 -2.09 18.01
C HIS A 401 -29.74 -1.27 18.33
N GLU A 402 -28.54 -1.77 18.00
CA GLU A 402 -27.24 -1.12 18.20
C GLU A 402 -26.61 -0.63 16.89
N TRP A 403 -26.16 0.63 16.80
CA TRP A 403 -25.43 1.14 15.63
C TRP A 403 -24.47 2.28 15.97
N ASN A 404 -23.62 2.65 15.01
CA ASN A 404 -22.67 3.75 15.14
C ASN A 404 -23.20 5.04 14.47
N VAL A 405 -23.16 6.17 15.18
CA VAL A 405 -23.57 7.48 14.66
C VAL A 405 -22.58 8.58 15.05
N ILE A 406 -22.46 9.61 14.21
CA ILE A 406 -21.70 10.82 14.56
C ILE A 406 -22.61 11.73 15.41
N PRO A 407 -22.21 12.18 16.62
CA PRO A 407 -23.06 12.99 17.48
C PRO A 407 -23.57 14.29 16.84
N SER A 408 -22.76 14.97 16.02
CA SER A 408 -23.23 16.14 15.27
C SER A 408 -24.30 15.80 14.24
N SER A 409 -24.20 14.65 13.56
CA SER A 409 -25.24 14.18 12.63
C SER A 409 -26.53 13.78 13.36
N PHE A 410 -26.42 13.15 14.54
CA PHE A 410 -27.58 12.85 15.38
C PHE A 410 -28.33 14.13 15.76
N LYS A 411 -27.59 15.18 16.12
CA LYS A 411 -28.16 16.46 16.56
C LYS A 411 -28.70 17.34 15.43
N TYR A 412 -27.92 17.52 14.35
CA TYR A 412 -28.24 18.51 13.30
C TYR A 412 -28.84 17.90 12.04
N ASN A 413 -28.50 16.65 11.73
CA ASN A 413 -28.98 15.96 10.53
C ASN A 413 -30.09 14.94 10.84
N TYR A 414 -30.63 14.96 12.07
CA TYR A 414 -31.69 14.07 12.54
C TYR A 414 -31.47 12.59 12.23
N THR A 415 -30.21 12.15 12.19
CA THR A 415 -29.87 10.75 11.93
C THR A 415 -30.31 9.91 13.14
N ARG A 416 -31.29 9.02 12.95
CA ARG A 416 -31.81 8.11 13.97
C ARG A 416 -31.41 6.67 13.67
N CYS A 417 -31.92 5.74 14.47
CA CYS A 417 -31.67 4.32 14.29
C CYS A 417 -32.03 3.89 12.87
N PRO A 418 -31.07 3.38 12.07
CA PRO A 418 -31.37 2.88 10.72
C PRO A 418 -32.25 1.63 10.76
N HIS A 419 -32.26 0.89 11.87
CA HIS A 419 -33.15 -0.27 12.06
C HIS A 419 -34.61 0.13 12.32
N CYS A 420 -34.84 1.34 12.86
CA CYS A 420 -36.18 1.89 13.03
C CYS A 420 -36.65 2.67 11.80
N ALA A 421 -35.74 2.98 10.87
CA ALA A 421 -36.01 3.72 9.65
C ALA A 421 -36.11 2.75 8.45
N GLY A 422 -37.33 2.57 7.91
CA GLY A 422 -37.64 1.69 6.78
C GLY A 422 -39.11 1.80 6.38
N SER A 423 -39.52 1.22 5.25
CA SER A 423 -40.93 1.18 4.85
C SER A 423 -41.75 0.37 5.87
N THR A 424 -43.05 0.66 5.99
CA THR A 424 -43.94 -0.02 6.96
C THR A 424 -43.88 -1.55 6.82
N GLY A 425 -43.74 -2.06 5.59
CA GLY A 425 -43.62 -3.48 5.28
C GLY A 425 -42.29 -4.11 5.73
N GLN A 426 -41.15 -3.46 5.45
CA GLN A 426 -39.83 -3.94 5.90
C GLN A 426 -39.75 -4.04 7.43
N ARG A 427 -40.30 -3.03 8.14
CA ARG A 427 -40.37 -3.04 9.61
C ARG A 427 -41.23 -4.19 10.15
N LEU A 428 -42.34 -4.49 9.48
CA LEU A 428 -43.23 -5.58 9.88
C LEU A 428 -42.56 -6.95 9.68
N LEU A 429 -41.88 -7.15 8.55
CA LEU A 429 -41.10 -8.36 8.29
C LEU A 429 -40.03 -8.59 9.37
N GLN A 430 -39.24 -7.54 9.68
CA GLN A 430 -38.20 -7.61 10.70
C GLN A 430 -38.77 -7.99 12.07
N LYS A 431 -39.91 -7.38 12.44
CA LYS A 431 -40.61 -7.69 13.70
C LYS A 431 -41.04 -9.15 13.76
N MET A 432 -41.67 -9.67 12.71
CA MET A 432 -42.18 -11.04 12.71
C MET A 432 -41.04 -12.08 12.69
N LEU A 433 -39.93 -11.81 11.99
CA LEU A 433 -38.76 -12.70 12.01
C LEU A 433 -38.09 -12.78 13.40
N LYS A 434 -38.17 -11.71 14.21
CA LYS A 434 -37.65 -11.68 15.57
C LYS A 434 -38.35 -12.67 16.50
N GLU A 435 -39.61 -13.03 16.24
CA GLU A 435 -40.38 -13.99 17.05
C GLU A 435 -39.85 -15.43 16.94
N TYR A 436 -39.05 -15.75 15.92
CA TYR A 436 -38.59 -17.11 15.63
C TYR A 436 -37.16 -17.41 16.13
N ASP A 437 -36.51 -16.47 16.84
CA ASP A 437 -35.17 -16.61 17.45
C ASP A 437 -34.14 -17.33 16.55
N ILE A 438 -33.94 -16.78 15.35
CA ILE A 438 -33.25 -17.47 14.25
C ILE A 438 -31.72 -17.48 14.44
N GLY A 439 -31.17 -16.53 15.20
CA GLY A 439 -29.75 -16.34 15.44
C GLY A 439 -29.31 -14.89 15.29
N ASN A 440 -28.00 -14.65 15.23
CA ASN A 440 -27.46 -13.30 15.07
C ASN A 440 -27.80 -12.71 13.70
N VAL A 441 -28.36 -11.51 13.69
CA VAL A 441 -28.85 -10.82 12.49
C VAL A 441 -28.18 -9.46 12.34
N ILE A 442 -27.76 -9.15 11.12
CA ILE A 442 -27.21 -7.85 10.71
C ILE A 442 -28.19 -7.25 9.72
N TYR A 443 -28.59 -6.00 9.92
CA TYR A 443 -29.50 -5.31 9.01
C TYR A 443 -28.75 -4.24 8.21
N ASN A 444 -29.20 -3.98 6.98
CA ASN A 444 -28.63 -2.98 6.08
C ASN A 444 -27.10 -3.13 5.91
N ASP A 445 -26.62 -4.38 5.81
CA ASP A 445 -25.20 -4.69 5.71
C ASP A 445 -24.66 -4.24 4.35
N ARG A 446 -23.64 -3.38 4.34
CA ARG A 446 -22.95 -2.93 3.12
C ARG A 446 -21.53 -3.47 2.99
N GLU A 447 -21.05 -4.21 3.99
CA GLU A 447 -19.65 -4.64 4.05
C GLU A 447 -19.45 -5.95 3.27
N VAL A 448 -20.37 -6.90 3.42
CA VAL A 448 -20.27 -8.24 2.83
C VAL A 448 -20.28 -8.20 1.31
N LEU A 449 -21.12 -7.34 0.70
CA LEU A 449 -21.20 -7.19 -0.76
C LEU A 449 -20.38 -6.00 -1.28
N ASN A 450 -19.30 -5.62 -0.60
CA ASN A 450 -18.34 -4.59 -1.04
C ASN A 450 -19.02 -3.28 -1.47
N GLY A 451 -19.91 -2.76 -0.63
CA GLY A 451 -20.64 -1.50 -0.82
C GLY A 451 -22.10 -1.62 -1.26
N LEU A 452 -22.57 -2.81 -1.66
CA LEU A 452 -24.00 -3.07 -1.89
C LEU A 452 -24.69 -3.50 -0.60
N GLU A 453 -25.87 -2.95 -0.33
CA GLU A 453 -26.64 -3.19 0.89
C GLU A 453 -27.44 -4.50 0.82
N LEU A 454 -27.46 -5.26 1.90
CA LEU A 454 -28.41 -6.35 2.19
C LEU A 454 -29.35 -5.91 3.31
N ASP A 455 -30.67 -5.94 3.09
CA ASP A 455 -31.63 -5.44 4.08
C ASP A 455 -31.60 -6.25 5.40
N ILE A 456 -31.48 -7.58 5.31
CA ILE A 456 -31.32 -8.48 6.45
C ILE A 456 -30.29 -9.55 6.09
N TYR A 457 -29.34 -9.82 6.97
CA TYR A 457 -28.31 -10.82 6.76
C TYR A 457 -28.09 -11.65 8.03
N TYR A 458 -28.08 -12.98 7.89
CA TYR A 458 -27.77 -13.95 8.94
C TYR A 458 -26.40 -14.57 8.63
N PRO A 459 -25.30 -14.06 9.22
CA PRO A 459 -23.95 -14.50 8.88
C PRO A 459 -23.72 -15.98 9.15
N GLU A 460 -24.26 -16.50 10.25
CA GLU A 460 -24.08 -17.89 10.67
C GLU A 460 -24.75 -18.89 9.73
N LEU A 461 -25.80 -18.46 9.02
CA LEU A 461 -26.56 -19.28 8.10
C LEU A 461 -26.18 -19.04 6.63
N ASN A 462 -25.35 -18.02 6.36
CA ASN A 462 -25.09 -17.48 5.02
C ASN A 462 -26.40 -17.18 4.26
N ILE A 463 -27.38 -16.59 4.94
CA ILE A 463 -28.67 -16.21 4.33
C ILE A 463 -28.80 -14.69 4.32
N GLY A 464 -29.08 -14.12 3.16
CA GLY A 464 -29.48 -12.71 3.00
C GLY A 464 -30.96 -12.62 2.63
N ILE A 465 -31.68 -11.62 3.12
CA ILE A 465 -33.06 -11.32 2.76
C ILE A 465 -33.12 -9.87 2.29
N GLU A 466 -33.69 -9.67 1.11
CA GLU A 466 -33.91 -8.35 0.51
C GLU A 466 -35.41 -8.07 0.42
N TYR A 467 -35.84 -6.90 0.88
CA TYR A 467 -37.23 -6.45 0.83
C TYR A 467 -37.44 -5.49 -0.34
N GLN A 468 -38.10 -5.97 -1.39
CA GLN A 468 -38.24 -5.27 -2.66
C GLN A 468 -39.58 -4.53 -2.76
N GLY A 469 -39.51 -3.22 -2.93
CA GLY A 469 -40.67 -2.38 -3.22
C GLY A 469 -41.04 -2.41 -4.71
N ASN A 470 -42.23 -2.89 -5.06
CA ASN A 470 -42.66 -3.10 -6.45
C ASN A 470 -42.51 -1.89 -7.38
N TYR A 471 -42.68 -0.67 -6.85
CA TYR A 471 -42.55 0.56 -7.63
C TYR A 471 -41.10 0.85 -8.08
N TRP A 472 -40.11 0.63 -7.22
CA TRP A 472 -38.72 1.05 -7.45
C TRP A 472 -37.90 0.03 -8.24
N HIS A 473 -38.27 -1.26 -8.20
CA HIS A 473 -37.57 -2.34 -8.88
C HIS A 473 -38.01 -2.55 -10.35
N SER A 474 -38.91 -1.70 -10.86
CA SER A 474 -39.31 -1.67 -12.27
C SER A 474 -38.40 -0.78 -13.15
N LEU A 475 -37.45 -0.06 -12.53
CA LEU A 475 -36.54 0.88 -13.21
C LEU A 475 -35.25 0.18 -13.70
N PRO A 476 -34.72 0.54 -14.89
CA PRO A 476 -33.55 -0.12 -15.50
C PRO A 476 -32.31 -0.21 -14.59
N ASP A 477 -32.00 0.87 -13.86
CA ASP A 477 -30.81 0.94 -12.99
C ASP A 477 -30.91 0.01 -11.78
N HIS A 478 -32.13 -0.25 -11.28
CA HIS A 478 -32.36 -1.17 -10.17
C HIS A 478 -32.27 -2.62 -10.63
N ILE A 479 -32.71 -2.95 -11.84
CA ILE A 479 -32.59 -4.29 -12.43
C ILE A 479 -31.12 -4.71 -12.55
N GLU A 480 -30.25 -3.81 -13.04
CA GLU A 480 -28.82 -4.10 -13.17
C GLU A 480 -28.14 -4.25 -11.79
N ARG A 481 -28.54 -3.41 -10.83
CA ARG A 481 -28.06 -3.48 -9.44
C ARG A 481 -28.46 -4.78 -8.75
N ASP A 482 -29.71 -5.22 -8.92
CA ASP A 482 -30.22 -6.47 -8.32
C ASP A 482 -29.54 -7.69 -8.95
N LYS A 483 -29.31 -7.67 -10.27
CA LYS A 483 -28.54 -8.72 -10.95
C LYS A 483 -27.14 -8.85 -10.36
N ARG A 484 -26.45 -7.72 -10.16
CA ARG A 484 -25.10 -7.70 -9.55
C ARG A 484 -25.12 -8.20 -8.12
N LYS A 485 -26.14 -7.84 -7.31
CA LYS A 485 -26.29 -8.38 -5.94
C LYS A 485 -26.44 -9.90 -5.97
N ARG A 486 -27.32 -10.45 -6.83
CA ARG A 486 -27.53 -11.90 -6.96
C ARG A 486 -26.24 -12.63 -7.33
N GLU A 487 -25.44 -12.07 -8.24
CA GLU A 487 -24.15 -12.64 -8.64
C GLU A 487 -23.15 -12.66 -7.47
N LEU A 488 -23.00 -11.55 -6.74
CA LEU A 488 -22.08 -11.47 -5.59
C LEU A 488 -22.50 -12.40 -4.45
N CYS A 489 -23.81 -12.50 -4.16
CA CYS A 489 -24.30 -13.45 -3.17
C CYS A 489 -23.95 -14.90 -3.56
N LYS A 490 -24.08 -15.26 -4.85
CA LYS A 490 -23.67 -16.60 -5.34
C LYS A 490 -22.17 -16.84 -5.21
N GLU A 491 -21.34 -15.85 -5.53
CA GLU A 491 -19.88 -15.95 -5.38
C GLU A 491 -19.46 -16.18 -3.92
N LEU A 492 -20.15 -15.54 -2.98
CA LEU A 492 -19.89 -15.64 -1.54
C LEU A 492 -20.64 -16.79 -0.86
N ASN A 493 -21.32 -17.65 -1.62
CA ASN A 493 -22.15 -18.74 -1.12
C ASN A 493 -23.23 -18.29 -0.11
N ILE A 494 -23.77 -17.08 -0.33
CA ILE A 494 -24.88 -16.49 0.42
C ILE A 494 -26.19 -16.79 -0.32
N LYS A 495 -27.13 -17.46 0.35
CA LYS A 495 -28.47 -17.71 -0.17
C LYS A 495 -29.31 -16.44 -0.01
N LEU A 496 -29.58 -15.75 -1.11
CA LEU A 496 -30.40 -14.55 -1.14
C LEU A 496 -31.89 -14.89 -1.31
N LEU A 497 -32.72 -14.36 -0.41
CA LEU A 497 -34.19 -14.44 -0.45
C LEU A 497 -34.75 -13.06 -0.79
N GLU A 498 -35.53 -12.97 -1.85
CA GLU A 498 -36.13 -11.71 -2.29
C GLU A 498 -37.62 -11.73 -1.92
N ILE A 499 -38.07 -10.74 -1.15
CA ILE A 499 -39.44 -10.62 -0.66
C ILE A 499 -40.06 -9.39 -1.28
N TRP A 500 -41.15 -9.58 -2.02
CA TRP A 500 -41.85 -8.51 -2.69
C TRP A 500 -42.95 -7.92 -1.81
N ASP A 501 -43.04 -6.58 -1.78
CA ASP A 501 -43.98 -5.83 -0.94
C ASP A 501 -45.44 -6.27 -1.15
N ASP A 502 -45.90 -6.42 -2.39
CA ASP A 502 -47.29 -6.85 -2.72
C ASP A 502 -47.59 -8.25 -2.19
N ASP A 503 -46.67 -9.21 -2.36
CA ASP A 503 -46.87 -10.59 -1.92
C ASP A 503 -46.87 -10.66 -0.39
N PHE A 504 -45.92 -9.97 0.25
CA PHE A 504 -45.83 -9.90 1.71
C PHE A 504 -47.03 -9.20 2.34
N MET A 505 -47.50 -8.10 1.75
CA MET A 505 -48.65 -7.36 2.28
C MET A 505 -49.98 -8.08 2.04
N LYS A 506 -50.06 -8.95 1.02
CA LYS A 506 -51.24 -9.76 0.74
C LYS A 506 -51.38 -10.96 1.68
N ASP A 507 -50.28 -11.64 2.00
CA ASP A 507 -50.29 -12.80 2.89
C ASP A 507 -48.97 -12.96 3.66
N GLN A 508 -48.87 -12.19 4.76
CA GLN A 508 -47.69 -12.12 5.62
C GLN A 508 -47.31 -13.49 6.22
N VAL A 509 -48.32 -14.28 6.61
CA VAL A 509 -48.12 -15.56 7.29
C VAL A 509 -47.52 -16.59 6.33
N THR A 510 -48.05 -16.65 5.11
CA THR A 510 -47.52 -17.57 4.09
C THR A 510 -46.08 -17.21 3.70
N GLU A 511 -45.78 -15.92 3.49
CA GLU A 511 -44.42 -15.49 3.13
C GLU A 511 -43.41 -15.75 4.24
N ILE A 512 -43.76 -15.50 5.50
CA ILE A 512 -42.87 -15.81 6.63
C ILE A 512 -42.65 -17.31 6.77
N ASN A 513 -43.70 -18.13 6.64
CA ASN A 513 -43.53 -19.58 6.69
C ASN A 513 -42.61 -20.09 5.57
N LYS A 514 -42.61 -19.48 4.37
CA LYS A 514 -41.64 -19.81 3.32
C LYS A 514 -40.20 -19.49 3.76
N ILE A 515 -39.97 -18.31 4.33
CA ILE A 515 -38.65 -17.90 4.82
C ILE A 515 -38.18 -18.86 5.92
N ILE A 516 -39.03 -19.12 6.92
CA ILE A 516 -38.71 -19.98 8.06
C ILE A 516 -38.44 -21.41 7.61
N ASN A 517 -39.24 -21.98 6.71
CA ASN A 517 -38.99 -23.33 6.16
C ASN A 517 -37.63 -23.40 5.45
N ILE A 518 -37.24 -22.35 4.73
CA ILE A 518 -35.94 -22.28 4.06
C ILE A 518 -34.80 -22.17 5.09
N ILE A 519 -34.97 -21.35 6.12
CA ILE A 519 -33.98 -21.15 7.19
C ILE A 519 -33.82 -22.44 8.01
N GLN A 520 -34.91 -23.12 8.34
CA GLN A 520 -34.90 -24.37 9.11
C GLN A 520 -34.41 -25.57 8.30
N GLY A 521 -34.61 -25.59 6.98
CA GLY A 521 -34.07 -26.63 6.10
C GLY A 521 -32.57 -26.50 5.78
N VAL A 522 -31.91 -25.44 6.25
CA VAL A 522 -30.46 -25.20 6.12
C VAL A 522 -29.71 -25.55 7.42
N LYS A 523 -30.41 -25.61 8.57
CA LYS A 523 -29.91 -26.20 9.81
C LYS A 523 -29.88 -27.72 9.68
#